data_AF-A0A7Y0XA19-F1
#
_entry.id   AF-A0A7Y0XA19-F1
#
_cell.length_a   1.000
_cell.length_b   1.000
_cell.length_c   1.000
_cell.angle_alpha   90.00
_cell.angle_beta   90.00
_cell.angle_gamma   90.00
#
_symmetry.space_group_name_H-M   'P 1'
#
loop_
_entity.id
_entity.type
_entity.pdbx_description
1 polymer ?
#
loop_
_entity_poly.entity_id
_entity_poly.type
_entity_poly.pdbx_seq_one_letter_code
_entity_poly.pdbx_strand_id
1 'polypeptide(L)'
;EQITALGANQVIPRDANLTATLGENSVDVVIDLVAGEQWPQFLQILKPGSRYAVSGAIGGPIVELDVRTLYLKDLALFGCTVLAPEVFGNLVRYIEQ
;
A
#
# COMPACT_ATOMS: atom_id res chain seq x y z
N GLU A 1 -11.13 13.82 11.23
CA GLU A 1 -12.46 13.98 10.60
C GLU A 1 -12.40 14.10 9.07
N GLN A 2 -11.53 14.93 8.49
CA GLN A 2 -11.51 15.17 7.03
C GLN A 2 -11.31 13.91 6.17
N ILE A 3 -10.38 13.01 6.52
CA ILE A 3 -10.11 11.80 5.71
C ILE A 3 -11.24 10.76 5.80
N THR A 4 -11.85 10.60 6.98
CA THR A 4 -12.99 9.69 7.17
C THR A 4 -14.20 10.13 6.34
N ALA A 5 -14.42 11.45 6.23
CA ALA A 5 -15.48 12.01 5.38
C ALA A 5 -15.29 11.70 3.88
N LEU A 6 -14.07 11.36 3.45
CA LEU A 6 -13.77 10.92 2.07
C LEU A 6 -13.98 9.41 1.85
N GLY A 7 -14.48 8.68 2.85
CA GLY A 7 -14.85 7.27 2.73
C GLY A 7 -13.88 6.26 3.37
N ALA A 8 -12.83 6.71 4.07
CA ALA A 8 -11.94 5.81 4.80
C ALA A 8 -12.64 5.21 6.04
N ASN A 9 -12.62 3.87 6.18
CA ASN A 9 -13.18 3.20 7.35
C ASN A 9 -12.37 3.42 8.63
N GLN A 10 -11.05 3.55 8.51
CA GLN A 10 -10.14 3.77 9.64
C GLN A 10 -9.02 4.74 9.20
N VAL A 11 -8.59 5.60 10.12
CA VAL A 11 -7.44 6.50 9.93
C VAL A 11 -6.44 6.20 11.04
N ILE A 12 -5.23 5.83 10.66
CA ILE A 12 -4.16 5.43 11.59
C ILE A 12 -3.08 6.53 11.57
N PRO A 13 -2.61 7.01 12.74
CA PRO A 13 -1.49 7.96 12.80
C PRO A 13 -0.24 7.42 12.10
N ARG A 14 0.51 8.29 11.45
CA ARG A 14 1.69 7.89 10.64
C ARG A 14 2.74 7.15 11.48
N ASP A 15 2.97 7.62 12.69
CA ASP A 15 3.93 7.07 13.65
C ASP A 15 3.43 5.84 14.41
N ALA A 16 2.19 5.41 14.16
CA ALA A 16 1.66 4.21 14.78
C ALA A 16 2.40 2.96 14.29
N ASN A 17 2.53 1.98 15.18
CA ASN A 17 2.97 0.65 14.83
C ASN A 17 1.82 -0.10 14.14
N LEU A 18 1.98 -0.39 12.85
CA LEU A 18 0.93 -1.00 12.02
C LEU A 18 0.67 -2.45 12.38
N THR A 19 1.70 -3.23 12.73
CA THR A 19 1.50 -4.63 13.14
C THR A 19 0.78 -4.73 14.47
N ALA A 20 1.03 -3.82 15.41
CA ALA A 20 0.27 -3.73 16.65
C ALA A 20 -1.18 -3.26 16.43
N THR A 21 -1.41 -2.37 15.45
CA THR A 21 -2.73 -1.76 15.20
C THR A 21 -3.65 -2.64 14.36
N LEU A 22 -3.11 -3.25 13.30
CA LEU A 22 -3.87 -4.04 12.32
C LEU A 22 -3.66 -5.55 12.49
N GLY A 23 -2.60 -5.98 13.18
CA GLY A 23 -2.17 -7.37 13.23
C GLY A 23 -1.34 -7.75 12.00
N GLU A 24 -0.49 -8.76 12.17
CA GLU A 24 0.22 -9.38 11.05
C GLU A 24 -0.76 -10.14 10.13
N ASN A 25 -0.43 -10.20 8.83
CA ASN A 25 -1.24 -10.94 7.84
C ASN A 25 -2.74 -10.56 7.87
N SER A 26 -3.04 -9.27 7.95
CA SER A 26 -4.38 -8.72 8.05
C SER A 26 -4.85 -7.98 6.80
N VAL A 27 -3.91 -7.59 5.93
CA VAL A 27 -4.17 -6.74 4.75
C VAL A 27 -3.99 -7.49 3.43
N ASP A 28 -4.91 -7.27 2.50
CA ASP A 28 -4.90 -7.89 1.15
C ASP A 28 -4.10 -7.07 0.12
N VAL A 29 -4.09 -5.74 0.26
CA VAL A 29 -3.40 -4.82 -0.65
C VAL A 29 -2.86 -3.61 0.11
N VAL A 30 -1.62 -3.22 -0.17
CA VAL A 30 -1.04 -1.93 0.24
C VAL A 30 -0.81 -1.08 -0.99
N ILE A 31 -1.30 0.16 -0.96
CA ILE A 31 -1.02 1.20 -1.95
C ILE A 31 -0.14 2.25 -1.27
N ASP A 32 1.14 2.28 -1.63
CA ASP A 32 2.16 3.12 -1.00
C ASP A 32 2.59 4.28 -1.90
N LEU A 33 2.67 5.47 -1.32
CA LEU A 33 3.16 6.70 -1.95
C LEU A 33 4.32 7.33 -1.16
N VAL A 34 4.77 6.66 -0.10
CA VAL A 34 5.70 7.17 0.91
C VAL A 34 6.98 6.35 0.98
N ALA A 35 6.90 5.02 1.05
CA ALA A 35 8.02 4.14 1.37
C ALA A 35 8.74 4.58 2.67
N GLY A 36 10.08 4.52 2.69
CA GLY A 36 10.90 4.95 3.83
C GLY A 36 10.90 3.95 5.01
N GLU A 37 11.16 4.45 6.21
CA GLU A 37 11.47 3.65 7.40
C GLU A 37 10.35 2.68 7.82
N GLN A 38 9.08 3.04 7.58
CA GLN A 38 7.93 2.22 7.96
C GLN A 38 7.66 1.08 6.96
N TRP A 39 8.30 1.10 5.79
CA TRP A 39 8.05 0.18 4.69
C TRP A 39 8.08 -1.32 5.07
N PRO A 40 9.01 -1.80 5.92
CA PRO A 40 9.01 -3.21 6.34
C PRO A 40 7.71 -3.65 7.03
N GLN A 41 7.02 -2.75 7.74
CA GLN A 41 5.75 -3.07 8.41
C GLN A 41 4.63 -3.35 7.40
N PHE A 42 4.66 -2.75 6.21
CA PHE A 42 3.69 -3.05 5.16
C PHE A 42 3.77 -4.51 4.72
N LEU A 43 4.99 -5.07 4.61
CA LEU A 43 5.15 -6.49 4.27
C LEU A 43 4.74 -7.43 5.41
N GLN A 44 4.84 -6.97 6.66
CA GLN A 44 4.42 -7.75 7.83
C GLN A 44 2.89 -7.86 7.91
N ILE A 45 2.17 -6.76 7.69
CA ILE A 45 0.70 -6.75 7.72
C ILE A 45 0.07 -7.41 6.48
N LEU A 46 0.78 -7.51 5.35
CA LEU A 46 0.28 -8.21 4.18
C LEU A 46 0.10 -9.71 4.44
N LYS A 47 -1.06 -10.26 4.06
CA LYS A 47 -1.34 -11.71 4.05
C LYS A 47 -0.45 -12.43 3.02
N PRO A 48 -0.28 -13.76 3.14
CA PRO A 48 0.27 -14.56 2.05
C PRO A 48 -0.57 -14.42 0.76
N GLY A 49 0.08 -14.31 -0.41
CA GLY A 49 -0.54 -14.09 -1.72
C GLY A 49 -0.94 -12.65 -2.02
N SER A 50 -0.68 -11.71 -1.11
CA SER A 50 -1.14 -10.33 -1.21
C SER A 50 -0.20 -9.41 -2.02
N ARG A 51 -0.66 -8.19 -2.26
CA ARG A 51 -0.04 -7.27 -3.22
C ARG A 51 0.38 -5.95 -2.57
N TYR A 52 1.56 -5.48 -2.94
CA TYR A 52 2.05 -4.14 -2.65
C TYR A 52 2.20 -3.37 -3.96
N ALA A 53 1.70 -2.15 -4.02
CA ALA A 53 1.84 -1.27 -5.19
C ALA A 53 2.39 0.10 -4.78
N VAL A 54 3.29 0.66 -5.59
CA VAL A 54 3.94 1.95 -5.33
C VAL A 54 3.98 2.85 -6.56
N SER A 55 3.70 4.14 -6.36
CA SER A 55 3.85 5.17 -7.41
C SER A 55 4.66 6.39 -6.95
N GLY A 56 5.17 6.39 -5.72
CA GLY A 56 5.97 7.47 -5.16
C GLY A 56 6.68 7.03 -3.88
N ALA A 57 7.73 7.75 -3.51
CA ALA A 57 8.56 7.40 -2.36
C ALA A 57 9.08 8.66 -1.65
N ILE A 58 8.16 9.54 -1.23
CA ILE A 58 8.52 10.83 -0.61
C ILE A 58 9.26 10.67 0.74
N GLY A 59 9.09 9.52 1.41
CA GLY A 59 9.79 9.15 2.65
C GLY A 59 11.17 8.52 2.43
N GLY A 60 11.60 8.35 1.19
CA GLY A 60 12.88 7.74 0.83
C GLY A 60 12.72 6.61 -0.20
N PRO A 61 13.43 6.65 -1.35
CA PRO A 61 13.25 5.69 -2.43
C PRO A 61 14.00 4.38 -2.26
N ILE A 62 14.87 4.28 -1.24
CA ILE A 62 15.68 3.08 -0.98
C ILE A 62 15.16 2.41 0.28
N VAL A 63 14.86 1.12 0.18
CA VAL A 63 14.38 0.27 1.26
C VAL A 63 15.15 -1.05 1.26
N GLU A 64 15.30 -1.66 2.43
CA GLU A 64 15.85 -3.01 2.56
C GLU A 64 14.72 -4.04 2.49
N LEU A 65 14.88 -5.03 1.62
CA LEU A 65 13.94 -6.14 1.47
C LEU A 65 14.60 -7.44 1.92
N ASP A 66 14.06 -8.05 2.96
CA ASP A 66 14.28 -9.48 3.21
C ASP A 66 13.49 -10.30 2.19
N VAL A 67 14.19 -10.84 1.19
CA VAL A 67 13.60 -11.64 0.11
C VAL A 67 12.84 -12.87 0.61
N ARG A 68 13.11 -13.37 1.82
CA ARG A 68 12.34 -14.46 2.43
C ARG A 68 10.91 -14.05 2.71
N THR A 69 10.70 -12.80 3.13
CA THR A 69 9.35 -12.27 3.35
C THR A 69 8.57 -12.23 2.05
N LEU A 70 9.23 -11.92 0.94
CA LEU A 70 8.63 -11.93 -0.39
C LEU A 70 8.21 -13.34 -0.81
N TYR A 71 9.14 -14.29 -0.90
CA TYR A 71 8.82 -15.60 -1.50
C TYR A 71 8.10 -16.56 -0.55
N LEU A 72 8.30 -16.47 0.78
CA LEU A 72 7.57 -17.34 1.72
C LEU A 72 6.11 -16.92 1.88
N LYS A 73 5.81 -15.64 1.70
CA LYS A 73 4.43 -15.14 1.65
C LYS A 73 3.88 -15.07 0.23
N ASP A 74 4.63 -15.44 -0.80
CA ASP A 74 4.19 -15.35 -2.20
C ASP A 74 3.62 -13.96 -2.56
N LEU A 75 4.32 -12.89 -2.16
CA LEU A 75 3.85 -11.52 -2.39
C LEU A 75 4.16 -11.07 -3.83
N ALA A 76 3.33 -10.15 -4.34
CA ALA A 76 3.59 -9.46 -5.59
C ALA A 76 3.80 -7.95 -5.36
N LEU A 77 4.91 -7.41 -5.88
CA LEU A 77 5.29 -6.00 -5.75
C LEU A 77 5.17 -5.31 -7.12
N PHE A 78 4.41 -4.22 -7.19
CA PHE A 78 4.10 -3.49 -8.42
C PHE A 78 4.61 -2.06 -8.39
N GLY A 79 5.28 -1.63 -9.45
CA GLY A 79 5.52 -0.21 -9.75
C GLY A 79 4.43 0.34 -10.67
N CYS A 80 3.89 1.51 -10.34
CA CYS A 80 2.65 2.02 -10.96
C CYS A 80 2.81 3.42 -11.59
N THR A 81 3.90 3.70 -12.30
CA THR A 81 4.10 4.99 -12.99
C THR A 81 3.28 5.13 -14.26
N VAL A 82 3.20 4.07 -15.08
CA VAL A 82 2.49 4.09 -16.36
C VAL A 82 1.13 3.45 -16.18
N LEU A 83 0.08 4.17 -16.59
CA LEU A 83 -1.30 3.71 -16.48
C LEU A 83 -1.69 2.91 -17.73
N ALA A 84 -2.51 1.87 -17.54
CA ALA A 84 -3.14 1.18 -18.65
C ALA A 84 -4.13 2.14 -19.39
N PRO A 85 -4.31 2.00 -20.71
CA PRO A 85 -5.11 2.94 -21.52
C PRO A 85 -6.52 3.20 -20.98
N GLU A 86 -7.14 2.18 -20.38
CA GLU A 86 -8.49 2.22 -19.82
C GLU A 86 -8.60 3.03 -18.51
N VAL A 87 -7.50 3.27 -17.79
CA VAL A 87 -7.53 3.87 -16.45
C VAL A 87 -8.09 5.29 -16.49
N PHE A 88 -7.61 6.12 -17.42
CA PHE A 88 -8.07 7.51 -17.50
C PHE A 88 -9.55 7.61 -17.92
N GLY A 89 -9.97 6.77 -18.87
CA GLY A 89 -11.39 6.69 -19.27
C GLY A 89 -12.29 6.28 -18.11
N ASN A 90 -11.85 5.33 -17.27
CA ASN A 90 -12.57 4.94 -16.06
C ASN A 90 -12.67 6.08 -15.04
N LEU A 91 -11.60 6.87 -14.85
CA LEU A 91 -11.61 8.03 -13.97
C LEU A 91 -12.66 9.06 -14.42
N VAL A 92 -12.67 9.43 -15.69
CA VAL A 92 -13.66 10.38 -16.25
C VAL A 92 -15.08 9.87 -16.00
N ARG A 93 -15.33 8.58 -16.28
CA ARG A 93 -16.63 7.96 -16.01
C ARG A 93 -17.06 8.05 -14.54
N TYR A 94 -16.13 7.92 -13.57
CA TYR A 94 -16.46 8.04 -12.15
C TYR A 94 -16.77 9.49 -11.72
N ILE A 95 -16.25 10.49 -12.43
CA ILE A 95 -16.51 11.91 -12.13
C ILE A 95 -17.85 12.36 -12.71
N GLU A 96 -18.22 11.84 -13.87
CA GLU A 96 -19.44 12.24 -14.61
C GLU A 96 -20.72 11.53 -14.14
N GLN A 97 -20.59 10.44 -13.38
CA GLN A 97 -21.71 9.69 -12.77
C GLN A 97 -22.23 10.39 -11.51
#